data_AF-V5A644-F1
#
_entry.id   AF-V5A644-F1
#
_cell.length_a   1.000
_cell.length_b   1.000
_cell.length_c   1.000
_cell.angle_alpha   90.00
_cell.angle_beta   90.00
_cell.angle_gamma   90.00
#
_symmetry.space_group_name_H-M   'P 1'
#
loop_
_entity.id
_entity.type
_entity.pdbx_description
1 polymer ?
#
loop_
_entity_poly.entity_id
_entity_poly.type
_entity_poly.pdbx_seq_one_letter_code
_entity_poly.pdbx_strand_id
1 'polypeptide(L)'
;MLQAVRDQWVQRQIQDVAFERQQEIEQEERIIVGVNKFEVEDEAPEMDLEEVDPEQEQRQKANLEQVKADRDDDAVESALEAVRDAAQSDTNLMFPMIDAVKAYATVQEICDVLRDEFGEYQPGASI
;
A
#
# COMPACT_ATOMS: atom_id res chain seq x y z
N MET A 1 -2.77 -14.97 17.35
CA MET A 1 -2.73 -13.83 16.42
C MET A 1 -2.93 -14.25 14.97
N LEU A 2 -2.06 -15.07 14.36
CA LEU A 2 -2.19 -15.49 12.95
C LEU A 2 -3.61 -16.01 12.59
N GLN A 3 -4.14 -16.93 13.40
CA GLN A 3 -5.49 -17.47 13.21
C GLN A 3 -6.58 -16.39 13.33
N ALA A 4 -6.46 -15.47 14.28
CA ALA A 4 -7.41 -14.38 14.46
C ALA A 4 -7.43 -13.40 13.27
N VAL A 5 -6.29 -13.21 12.60
CA VAL A 5 -6.19 -12.42 11.36
C VAL A 5 -6.81 -13.18 10.20
N ARG A 6 -6.54 -14.49 10.07
CA ARG A 6 -7.12 -15.36 9.03
C ARG A 6 -8.65 -15.38 9.12
N ASP A 7 -9.19 -15.50 10.34
CA ASP A 7 -10.63 -15.56 10.60
C ASP A 7 -11.32 -14.18 10.65
N GLN A 8 -10.61 -13.11 10.24
CA GLN A 8 -11.09 -11.72 10.24
C GLN A 8 -11.63 -11.24 11.60
N TRP A 9 -11.20 -11.84 12.71
CA TRP A 9 -11.71 -11.48 14.03
C TRP A 9 -11.24 -10.09 14.44
N VAL A 10 -9.95 -9.77 14.21
CA VAL A 10 -9.38 -8.45 14.57
C VAL A 10 -10.08 -7.33 13.79
N GLN A 11 -10.30 -7.55 12.49
CA GLN A 11 -10.97 -6.60 11.60
C GLN A 11 -12.40 -6.33 12.05
N ARG A 12 -13.15 -7.38 12.39
CA ARG A 12 -14.50 -7.25 12.95
C ARG A 12 -14.52 -6.46 14.26
N GLN A 13 -13.59 -6.73 15.18
CA GLN A 13 -13.53 -5.96 16.43
C GLN A 13 -13.22 -4.48 16.21
N ILE A 14 -12.38 -4.14 15.22
CA ILE A 14 -12.12 -2.74 14.85
C ILE A 14 -13.40 -2.12 14.26
N GLN A 15 -14.10 -2.83 13.38
CA GLN A 15 -15.35 -2.38 12.77
C GLN A 15 -16.47 -2.18 13.80
N ASP A 16 -16.67 -3.13 14.71
CA ASP A 16 -17.68 -3.08 15.76
C ASP A 16 -17.48 -1.84 16.65
N VAL A 17 -16.24 -1.61 17.11
CA VAL A 17 -15.90 -0.45 17.94
C VAL A 17 -16.01 0.86 17.17
N ALA A 18 -15.62 0.87 15.89
CA ALA A 18 -15.79 2.05 15.05
C ALA A 18 -17.27 2.39 14.85
N PHE A 19 -18.12 1.38 14.64
CA PHE A 19 -19.56 1.54 14.47
C PHE A 19 -20.25 2.01 15.77
N GLU A 20 -19.89 1.42 16.91
CA GLU A 20 -20.37 1.87 18.22
C GLU A 20 -20.00 3.34 18.46
N ARG A 21 -18.73 3.73 18.23
CA ARG A 21 -18.29 5.13 18.38
C ARG A 21 -19.03 6.07 17.45
N GLN A 22 -19.28 5.66 16.21
CA GLN A 22 -20.03 6.46 15.26
C GLN A 22 -21.46 6.69 15.75
N GLN A 23 -22.12 5.66 16.28
CA GLN A 23 -23.45 5.78 16.89
C GLN A 23 -23.45 6.67 18.13
N GLU A 24 -22.45 6.60 19.01
CA GLU A 24 -22.32 7.50 20.17
C GLU A 24 -22.22 8.98 19.73
N ILE A 25 -21.50 9.25 18.64
CA ILE A 25 -21.37 10.61 18.07
C ILE A 25 -22.72 11.08 17.52
N GLU A 26 -23.43 10.23 16.78
CA GLU A 26 -24.73 10.54 16.18
C GLU A 26 -25.83 10.75 17.21
N GLN A 27 -25.77 10.03 18.33
CA GLN A 27 -26.73 10.14 19.44
C GLN A 27 -26.36 11.27 20.43
N GLU A 28 -25.32 12.05 20.15
CA GLU A 28 -24.75 13.06 21.06
C GLU A 28 -24.33 12.51 22.44
N GLU A 29 -24.18 11.19 22.60
CA GLU A 29 -23.61 10.58 23.80
C GLU A 29 -22.11 10.89 23.91
N ARG A 30 -21.46 11.03 22.74
CA ARG A 30 -20.10 11.53 22.59
C ARG A 30 -20.10 12.86 21.85
N ILE A 31 -19.77 13.93 22.56
CA ILE A 31 -19.73 15.28 21.99
C ILE A 31 -18.38 15.56 21.31
N ILE A 32 -18.44 15.96 20.04
CA ILE A 32 -17.33 16.51 19.26
C ILE A 32 -17.66 17.98 18.96
N VAL A 33 -16.95 18.86 19.66
CA VAL A 33 -17.14 20.32 19.55
C VAL A 33 -16.86 20.80 18.13
N GLY A 34 -17.80 21.54 17.55
CA GLY A 34 -17.71 22.05 16.19
C GLY A 34 -18.07 21.03 15.10
N VAL A 35 -18.52 19.83 15.49
CA VAL A 35 -18.99 18.80 14.54
C VAL A 35 -20.43 18.37 14.82
N ASN A 36 -20.76 17.94 16.05
CA ASN A 36 -22.14 17.54 16.41
C ASN A 36 -22.76 18.42 17.50
N LYS A 37 -21.97 19.30 18.13
CA LYS A 37 -22.46 20.26 19.12
C LYS A 37 -21.55 21.47 19.15
N PHE A 38 -22.17 22.61 19.46
CA PHE A 38 -21.46 23.91 19.49
C PHE A 38 -20.84 24.25 18.13
N GLU A 39 -21.54 23.91 17.05
CA GLU A 39 -21.20 24.33 15.70
C GLU A 39 -21.31 25.85 15.58
N VAL A 40 -20.38 26.46 14.83
CA VAL A 40 -20.36 27.89 14.55
C VAL A 40 -20.79 28.08 13.10
N GLU A 41 -21.72 28.99 12.84
CA GLU A 41 -22.25 29.28 11.48
C GLU A 41 -21.28 30.09 10.60
N ASP A 42 -20.08 30.40 11.09
CA ASP A 42 -19.07 31.13 10.33
C ASP A 42 -18.62 30.31 9.12
N GLU A 43 -18.34 30.98 7.99
CA GLU A 43 -17.78 30.34 6.81
C GLU A 43 -16.57 29.50 7.20
N ALA A 44 -16.57 28.23 6.80
CA ALA A 44 -15.43 27.34 6.99
C ALA A 44 -14.18 28.08 6.49
N PRO A 45 -13.09 28.12 7.29
CA PRO A 45 -11.90 28.85 6.90
C PRO A 45 -11.44 28.35 5.54
N GLU A 46 -11.08 29.26 4.62
CA GLU A 46 -10.41 28.87 3.38
C GLU A 46 -9.15 28.09 3.76
N MET A 47 -9.19 26.79 3.53
CA MET A 47 -8.07 25.89 3.74
C MET A 47 -7.36 25.72 2.40
N ASP A 48 -6.09 26.06 2.37
CA ASP A 48 -5.21 25.71 1.26
C ASP A 48 -4.95 24.19 1.34
N LEU A 49 -5.72 23.42 0.57
CA LEU A 49 -5.58 21.97 0.49
C LEU A 49 -4.42 21.63 -0.43
N GLU A 50 -3.47 20.86 0.07
CA GLU A 50 -2.39 20.34 -0.76
C GLU A 50 -2.96 19.32 -1.76
N GLU A 51 -2.86 19.65 -3.04
CA GLU A 51 -3.27 18.78 -4.14
C GLU A 51 -2.07 18.05 -4.76
N VAL A 52 -2.30 16.84 -5.24
CA VAL A 52 -1.29 16.09 -5.99
C VAL A 52 -1.16 16.69 -7.38
N ASP A 53 0.04 17.15 -7.70
CA ASP A 53 0.37 17.75 -8.99
C ASP A 53 0.48 16.68 -10.10
N PRO A 54 -0.37 16.73 -11.16
CA PRO A 54 -0.29 15.80 -12.30
C PRO A 54 1.04 15.81 -13.05
N GLU A 55 1.83 16.88 -12.96
CA GLU A 55 3.17 16.95 -13.56
C GLU A 55 4.12 15.95 -12.90
N GLN A 56 3.93 15.64 -11.60
CA GLN A 56 4.76 14.65 -10.90
C GLN A 56 4.59 13.25 -11.48
N GLU A 57 3.37 12.87 -11.86
CA GLU A 57 3.09 11.59 -12.52
C GLU A 57 3.81 11.51 -13.87
N GLN A 58 3.72 12.58 -14.68
CA GLN A 58 4.37 12.65 -15.99
C GLN A 58 5.89 12.54 -15.86
N ARG A 59 6.48 13.26 -14.90
CA ARG A 59 7.92 13.18 -14.61
C ARG A 59 8.33 11.78 -14.18
N GLN A 60 7.53 11.10 -13.35
CA GLN A 60 7.84 9.74 -12.91
C GLN A 60 7.77 8.73 -14.06
N LYS A 61 6.80 8.88 -14.98
CA LYS A 61 6.72 8.06 -16.21
C LYS A 61 7.95 8.25 -17.10
N ALA A 62 8.34 9.50 -17.36
CA ALA A 62 9.54 9.80 -18.14
C ALA A 62 10.82 9.23 -17.50
N ASN A 63 10.97 9.36 -16.18
CA ASN A 63 12.10 8.77 -15.44
C ASN A 63 12.12 7.25 -15.57
N LEU A 64 10.96 6.58 -15.49
CA LEU A 64 10.85 5.13 -15.62
C LEU A 64 11.24 4.67 -17.04
N GLU A 65 10.75 5.37 -18.06
CA GLU A 65 11.12 5.10 -19.46
C GLU A 65 12.62 5.25 -19.68
N GLN A 66 13.23 6.31 -19.13
CA GLN A 66 14.67 6.52 -19.23
C GLN A 66 15.45 5.41 -18.54
N VAL A 67 15.09 5.04 -17.30
CA VAL A 67 15.76 3.95 -16.57
C VAL A 67 15.69 2.64 -17.35
N LYS A 68 14.54 2.32 -17.95
CA LYS A 68 14.39 1.12 -18.77
C LYS A 68 15.18 1.18 -20.08
N ALA A 69 15.37 2.36 -20.67
CA ALA A 69 16.15 2.52 -21.89
C ALA A 69 17.67 2.44 -21.64
N ASP A 70 18.15 2.90 -20.48
CA ASP A 70 19.58 3.04 -20.17
C ASP A 70 20.19 1.81 -19.47
N ARG A 71 19.36 0.92 -18.90
CA ARG A 71 19.82 -0.24 -18.13
C ARG A 71 20.29 -1.40 -19.01
N ASP A 72 21.01 -2.32 -18.39
CA ASP A 72 21.39 -3.61 -18.98
C ASP A 72 20.25 -4.62 -18.75
N ASP A 73 19.45 -4.87 -19.79
CA ASP A 73 18.29 -5.77 -19.68
C ASP A 73 18.69 -7.24 -19.40
N ASP A 74 19.84 -7.71 -19.91
CA ASP A 74 20.32 -9.07 -19.64
C ASP A 74 20.71 -9.22 -18.15
N ALA A 75 21.33 -8.17 -17.58
CA ALA A 75 21.66 -8.13 -16.16
C ALA A 75 20.40 -8.07 -15.28
N VAL A 76 19.37 -7.34 -15.70
CA VAL A 76 18.07 -7.30 -15.02
C VAL A 76 17.39 -8.65 -15.05
N GLU A 77 17.30 -9.29 -16.21
CA GLU A 77 16.66 -10.61 -16.36
C GLU A 77 17.36 -11.65 -15.48
N SER A 78 18.70 -11.69 -15.52
CA SER A 78 19.50 -12.58 -14.68
C SER A 78 19.27 -12.35 -13.18
N ALA A 79 19.18 -11.08 -12.76
CA ALA A 79 18.95 -10.75 -11.35
C ALA A 79 17.52 -11.09 -10.90
N LEU A 80 16.52 -10.90 -11.77
CA LEU A 80 15.13 -11.28 -11.51
C LEU A 80 14.96 -12.80 -11.44
N GLU A 81 15.70 -13.56 -12.25
CA GLU A 81 15.73 -15.03 -12.18
C GLU A 81 16.31 -15.49 -10.83
N ALA A 82 17.39 -14.86 -10.34
CA ALA A 82 17.91 -15.13 -9.01
C ALA A 82 16.91 -14.81 -7.88
N VAL A 83 16.07 -13.78 -8.05
CA VAL A 83 14.96 -13.49 -7.12
C VAL A 83 13.92 -14.62 -7.15
N ARG A 84 13.58 -15.12 -8.35
CA ARG A 84 12.64 -16.24 -8.52
C ARG A 84 13.15 -17.51 -7.86
N ASP A 85 14.41 -17.88 -8.09
CA ASP A 85 15.04 -19.06 -7.49
C ASP A 85 15.07 -18.96 -5.95
N ALA A 86 15.35 -17.77 -5.42
CA ALA A 86 15.30 -17.53 -3.99
C ALA A 86 13.87 -17.61 -3.43
N ALA A 87 12.86 -17.16 -4.17
CA ALA A 87 11.46 -17.26 -3.78
C ALA A 87 10.96 -18.72 -3.72
N GLN A 88 11.50 -19.59 -4.57
CA GLN A 88 11.17 -21.02 -4.59
C GLN A 88 11.95 -21.86 -3.55
N SER A 89 12.86 -21.24 -2.79
CA SER A 89 13.72 -21.91 -1.81
C SER A 89 13.59 -21.31 -0.41
N ASP A 90 14.25 -21.93 0.57
CA ASP A 90 14.32 -21.42 1.95
C ASP A 90 15.48 -20.41 2.15
N THR A 91 16.01 -19.84 1.07
CA THR A 91 17.13 -18.90 1.13
C THR A 91 16.66 -17.46 1.39
N ASN A 92 17.59 -16.58 1.78
CA ASN A 92 17.24 -15.20 2.11
C ASN A 92 17.03 -14.36 0.84
N LEU A 93 15.78 -13.97 0.59
CA LEU A 93 15.35 -13.13 -0.53
C LEU A 93 16.02 -11.75 -0.62
N MET A 94 16.51 -11.19 0.50
CA MET A 94 17.04 -9.83 0.50
C MET A 94 18.27 -9.66 -0.39
N PHE A 95 19.13 -10.68 -0.48
CA PHE A 95 20.36 -10.59 -1.27
C PHE A 95 20.08 -10.46 -2.78
N PRO A 96 19.31 -11.37 -3.42
CA PRO A 96 18.99 -11.23 -4.84
C PRO A 96 18.13 -10.00 -5.13
N MET A 97 17.25 -9.57 -4.21
CA MET A 97 16.49 -8.32 -4.40
C MET A 97 17.39 -7.08 -4.43
N ILE A 98 18.42 -7.02 -3.59
CA ILE A 98 19.40 -5.91 -3.62
C ILE A 98 20.13 -5.90 -4.97
N ASP A 99 20.50 -7.06 -5.49
CA ASP A 99 21.21 -7.16 -6.76
C ASP A 99 20.30 -6.80 -7.94
N ALA A 100 19.01 -7.18 -7.91
CA ALA A 100 18.01 -6.73 -8.88
C ALA A 100 17.84 -5.20 -8.87
N VAL A 101 17.75 -4.58 -7.68
CA VAL A 101 17.66 -3.11 -7.58
C VAL A 101 18.92 -2.44 -8.12
N LYS A 102 20.12 -2.99 -7.85
CA LYS A 102 21.38 -2.46 -8.40
C LYS A 102 21.46 -2.61 -9.93
N ALA A 103 20.83 -3.64 -10.49
CA ALA A 103 20.69 -3.82 -11.93
C ALA A 103 19.63 -2.89 -12.56
N TYR A 104 18.97 -2.03 -11.77
CA TYR A 104 17.85 -1.19 -12.20
C TYR A 104 16.57 -1.96 -12.58
N ALA A 105 16.36 -3.12 -11.95
CA ALA A 105 15.02 -3.72 -11.91
C ALA A 105 14.07 -2.80 -11.12
N THR A 106 12.86 -2.66 -11.63
CA THR A 106 11.83 -1.80 -11.03
C THR A 106 11.10 -2.52 -9.91
N VAL A 107 10.43 -1.76 -9.03
CA VAL A 107 9.58 -2.32 -7.97
C VAL A 107 8.52 -3.25 -8.56
N GLN A 108 7.90 -2.85 -9.69
CA GLN A 108 6.91 -3.67 -10.38
C GLN A 108 7.50 -5.02 -10.81
N GLU A 109 8.64 -5.03 -11.50
CA GLU A 109 9.25 -6.27 -12.01
C GLU A 109 9.62 -7.25 -10.90
N ILE A 110 10.15 -6.75 -9.78
CA ILE A 110 10.45 -7.59 -8.60
C ILE A 110 9.15 -8.12 -7.98
N CYS A 111 8.14 -7.25 -7.81
CA CYS A 111 6.85 -7.65 -7.26
C CYS A 111 6.12 -8.65 -8.16
N ASP A 112 6.24 -8.55 -9.48
CA ASP A 112 5.62 -9.46 -10.43
C ASP A 112 6.25 -10.85 -10.34
N VAL A 113 7.58 -10.96 -10.23
CA VAL A 113 8.25 -12.24 -9.95
C VAL A 113 7.71 -12.87 -8.66
N LEU A 114 7.61 -12.09 -7.58
CA LEU A 114 7.10 -12.62 -6.30
C LEU A 114 5.61 -12.98 -6.37
N ARG A 115 4.83 -12.25 -7.17
CA ARG A 115 3.41 -12.53 -7.42
C ARG A 115 3.22 -13.83 -8.19
N ASP A 116 4.06 -14.11 -9.17
CA ASP A 116 4.03 -15.38 -9.90
C ASP A 116 4.27 -16.58 -8.97
N GLU A 117 5.21 -16.44 -8.02
CA GLU A 117 5.60 -17.53 -7.12
C GLU A 117 4.69 -17.67 -5.89
N PHE A 118 4.25 -16.56 -5.30
CA PHE A 118 3.47 -16.55 -4.05
C PHE A 118 1.97 -16.30 -4.24
N GLY A 119 1.57 -15.80 -5.40
CA GLY A 119 0.24 -15.27 -5.65
C GLY A 119 -0.02 -13.92 -4.99
N GLU A 120 -1.28 -13.52 -4.99
CA GLU A 120 -1.74 -12.28 -4.35
C GLU A 120 -2.62 -12.59 -3.16
N TYR A 121 -2.48 -11.78 -2.11
CA TYR A 121 -3.42 -11.84 -0.99
C TYR A 121 -4.80 -11.36 -1.42
N GLN A 122 -5.78 -12.25 -1.34
CA GLN A 122 -7.18 -11.92 -1.51
C GLN A 122 -7.82 -11.82 -0.13
N PRO A 123 -8.22 -10.62 0.33
CA PRO A 123 -8.97 -10.50 1.58
C PRO A 123 -10.28 -11.27 1.45
N GLY A 124 -10.57 -12.14 2.42
CA GLY A 124 -11.89 -12.76 2.53
C GLY A 124 -12.95 -11.67 2.76
N ALA A 125 -14.14 -11.83 2.19
CA ALA A 125 -15.24 -10.92 2.45
C ALA A 125 -15.59 -10.95 3.95
N SER A 126 -15.47 -9.81 4.62
CA SER A 126 -16.08 -9.60 5.94
C SER A 126 -17.59 -9.53 5.74
N ILE A 127 -18.32 -10.57 6.15
CA ILE A 127 -19.78 -10.52 6.34
C ILE A 127 -20.04 -9.96 7.73
#